data_AF-M0LS73-F1
#
_entry.id   AF-M0LS73-F1
#
_cell.length_a   1.000
_cell.length_b   1.000
_cell.length_c   1.000
_cell.angle_alpha   90.00
_cell.angle_beta   90.00
_cell.angle_gamma   90.00
#
_symmetry.space_group_name_H-M   'P 1'
#
loop_
_entity.id
_entity.type
_entity.pdbx_description
1 polymer ?
#
loop_
_entity_poly.entity_id
_entity_poly.type
_entity_poly.pdbx_seq_one_letter_code
_entity_poly.pdbx_strand_id
1 'polypeptide(L)'
;MKSEFRLLTRESVTKAKNVVENPDEPADPEGGGGFAEWAMLTLQALRIELGKSYRQTIDLLSEMPGILEEIGLTRLPHFTVLRDWFEQISMKTYRAFLGESAEKRTGHAAIDSTGFDRDQP
;
A
#
# COMPACT_ATOMS: atom_id res chain seq x y z
N MET A 1 15.02 -16.57 -5.58
CA MET A 1 14.83 -16.00 -4.23
C MET A 1 13.82 -14.86 -4.38
N LYS A 2 12.61 -14.96 -3.82
CA LYS A 2 11.66 -13.84 -3.85
C LYS A 2 12.12 -12.82 -2.80
N SER A 3 12.27 -11.55 -3.16
CA SER A 3 12.62 -10.53 -2.17
C SER A 3 11.49 -10.39 -1.16
N GLU A 4 11.84 -10.22 0.12
CA GLU A 4 10.85 -10.06 1.21
C GLU A 4 9.92 -8.88 0.94
N PHE A 5 10.43 -7.80 0.34
CA PHE A 5 9.63 -6.63 -0.01
C PHE A 5 8.58 -6.93 -1.10
N ARG A 6 8.89 -7.77 -2.10
CA ARG A 6 7.89 -8.20 -3.09
C ARG A 6 6.82 -9.09 -2.46
N LEU A 7 7.20 -9.95 -1.51
CA LEU A 7 6.23 -10.77 -0.76
C LEU A 7 5.27 -9.89 0.04
N LEU A 8 5.80 -8.91 0.77
CA LEU A 8 5.00 -7.90 1.47
C LEU A 8 4.05 -7.19 0.51
N THR A 9 4.54 -6.70 -0.63
CA THR A 9 3.68 -6.03 -1.63
C THR A 9 2.53 -6.92 -2.10
N ARG A 10 2.78 -8.19 -2.42
CA ARG A 10 1.74 -9.14 -2.86
C ARG A 10 0.70 -9.41 -1.76
N GLU A 11 1.15 -9.53 -0.51
CA GLU A 11 0.26 -9.67 0.64
C GLU A 11 -0.63 -8.41 0.80
N SER A 12 -0.04 -7.22 0.70
CA SER A 12 -0.77 -5.95 0.73
C SER A 12 -1.77 -5.82 -0.40
N VAL A 13 -1.41 -6.20 -1.64
CA VAL A 13 -2.35 -6.23 -2.79
C VAL A 13 -3.52 -7.17 -2.52
N THR A 14 -3.25 -8.37 -2.03
CA THR A 14 -4.30 -9.37 -1.72
C THR A 14 -5.28 -8.81 -0.68
N LYS A 15 -4.75 -8.27 0.42
CA LYS A 15 -5.55 -7.67 1.50
C LYS A 15 -6.34 -6.44 1.03
N ALA A 16 -5.76 -5.60 0.17
CA ALA A 16 -6.44 -4.44 -0.38
C ALA A 16 -7.59 -4.86 -1.31
N LYS A 17 -7.38 -5.87 -2.15
CA LYS A 17 -8.44 -6.40 -3.02
C LYS A 17 -9.61 -7.01 -2.24
N ASN A 18 -9.37 -7.61 -1.09
CA ASN A 18 -10.45 -8.17 -0.26
C ASN A 18 -11.46 -7.14 0.28
N VAL A 19 -11.08 -5.85 0.33
CA VAL A 19 -11.86 -4.82 1.03
C VAL A 19 -12.46 -3.75 0.13
N VAL A 20 -12.05 -3.69 -1.14
CA VAL A 20 -12.60 -2.73 -2.12
C VAL A 20 -13.80 -3.33 -2.85
N GLU A 21 -14.64 -2.46 -3.42
CA GLU A 21 -15.82 -2.90 -4.18
C GLU A 21 -15.46 -3.52 -5.54
N ASN A 22 -14.36 -3.09 -6.16
CA ASN A 22 -13.92 -3.56 -7.47
C ASN A 22 -12.47 -4.09 -7.46
N PRO A 23 -12.23 -5.34 -7.04
CA PRO A 23 -10.88 -5.92 -6.94
C PRO A 23 -10.22 -6.24 -8.30
N ASP A 24 -11.03 -6.32 -9.37
CA ASP A 24 -10.58 -6.65 -10.72
C ASP A 24 -10.28 -5.40 -11.56
N GLU A 25 -10.51 -4.20 -11.01
CA GLU A 25 -10.11 -2.96 -11.65
C GLU A 25 -8.58 -2.97 -11.92
N PRO A 26 -8.14 -2.67 -13.15
CA PRO A 26 -6.72 -2.49 -13.42
C PRO A 26 -6.13 -1.40 -12.52
N ALA A 27 -4.96 -1.65 -11.94
CA ALA A 27 -4.33 -0.68 -11.02
C ALA A 27 -4.11 0.70 -11.64
N ASP A 28 -3.81 0.71 -12.95
CA ASP A 28 -3.62 1.88 -13.78
C ASP A 28 -4.44 1.70 -15.09
N PRO A 29 -5.70 2.16 -15.13
CA PRO A 29 -6.57 1.98 -16.28
C PRO A 29 -6.05 2.69 -17.54
N GLU A 30 -6.12 1.99 -18.67
CA GLU A 30 -5.80 2.56 -19.99
C GLU A 30 -6.78 3.70 -20.35
N GLY A 31 -6.27 4.82 -20.85
CA GLY A 31 -7.08 5.98 -21.26
C GLY A 31 -7.04 7.18 -20.31
N GLY A 32 -6.28 7.11 -19.21
CA GLY A 32 -6.07 8.23 -18.31
C GLY A 32 -7.24 8.43 -17.36
N GLY A 33 -7.19 7.71 -16.24
CA GLY A 33 -8.11 7.84 -15.11
C GLY A 33 -7.37 7.88 -13.78
N GLY A 34 -8.13 7.85 -12.69
CA GLY A 34 -7.60 7.59 -11.35
C GLY A 34 -7.01 6.18 -11.26
N PHE A 35 -6.20 5.95 -10.24
CA PHE A 35 -5.70 4.61 -9.91
C PHE A 35 -6.78 3.81 -9.19
N ALA A 36 -6.77 2.49 -9.34
CA ALA A 36 -7.69 1.64 -8.61
C ALA A 36 -7.55 1.83 -7.09
N GLU A 37 -8.66 1.76 -6.37
CA GLU A 37 -8.68 2.00 -4.91
C GLU A 37 -7.75 1.02 -4.17
N TRP A 38 -7.71 -0.25 -4.60
CA TRP A 38 -6.84 -1.28 -3.99
C TRP A 38 -5.35 -0.99 -4.24
N ALA A 39 -5.00 -0.38 -5.37
CA ALA A 39 -3.63 0.00 -5.67
C ALA A 39 -3.18 1.16 -4.80
N MET A 40 -4.05 2.15 -4.59
CA MET A 40 -3.78 3.28 -3.69
C MET A 40 -3.70 2.85 -2.22
N LEU A 41 -4.56 1.90 -1.78
CA LEU A 41 -4.44 1.25 -0.47
C LEU A 41 -3.10 0.55 -0.29
N THR A 42 -2.64 -0.17 -1.33
CA THR A 42 -1.35 -0.85 -1.31
C THR A 42 -0.19 0.14 -1.18
N LEU A 43 -0.18 1.22 -1.96
CA LEU A 43 0.84 2.28 -1.85
C LEU A 43 0.84 2.93 -0.46
N GLN A 44 -0.34 3.16 0.11
CA GLN A 44 -0.48 3.70 1.46
C GLN A 44 0.05 2.73 2.53
N ALA A 45 -0.18 1.43 2.38
CA ALA A 45 0.39 0.41 3.27
C ALA A 45 1.92 0.39 3.19
N LEU A 46 2.49 0.36 1.98
CA LEU A 46 3.95 0.40 1.78
C LEU A 46 4.58 1.67 2.37
N ARG A 47 3.90 2.82 2.27
CA ARG A 47 4.34 4.08 2.89
C ARG A 47 4.50 3.94 4.41
N ILE A 48 3.54 3.29 5.06
CA ILE A 48 3.53 3.06 6.52
C ILE A 48 4.64 2.08 6.89
N GLU A 49 4.74 0.96 6.18
CA GLU A 49 5.78 -0.07 6.40
C GLU A 49 7.20 0.46 6.24
N LEU A 50 7.42 1.33 5.25
CA LEU A 50 8.73 1.95 5.01
C LEU A 50 9.03 3.10 6.00
N GLY A 51 8.04 3.57 6.76
CA GLY A 51 8.17 4.72 7.66
C GLY A 51 8.58 6.01 6.93
N LYS A 52 8.12 6.20 5.69
CA LYS A 52 8.53 7.34 4.84
C LYS A 52 7.40 8.35 4.66
N SER A 53 7.76 9.58 4.32
CA SER A 53 6.77 10.55 3.83
C SER A 53 6.20 10.13 2.48
N TYR A 54 5.06 10.70 2.07
CA TYR A 54 4.47 10.43 0.75
C TYR A 54 5.46 10.66 -0.39
N ARG A 55 6.19 11.78 -0.37
CA ARG A 55 7.19 12.11 -1.40
C ARG A 55 8.31 11.07 -1.44
N GLN A 56 8.94 10.80 -0.30
CA GLN A 56 10.02 9.81 -0.19
C GLN A 56 9.57 8.41 -0.60
N THR A 57 8.31 8.05 -0.34
CA THR A 57 7.76 6.75 -0.75
C THR A 57 7.65 6.65 -2.26
N ILE A 58 7.06 7.66 -2.92
CA ILE A 58 6.94 7.68 -4.38
C ILE A 58 8.32 7.72 -5.05
N ASP A 59 9.22 8.57 -4.55
CA ASP A 59 10.59 8.67 -5.05
C ASP A 59 11.38 7.36 -4.88
N LEU A 60 11.16 6.62 -3.79
CA LEU A 60 11.80 5.32 -3.59
C LEU A 60 11.21 4.24 -4.50
N LEU A 61 9.88 4.21 -4.63
CA LEU A 61 9.19 3.22 -5.46
C LEU A 61 9.44 3.42 -6.96
N SER A 62 9.76 4.64 -7.41
CA SER A 62 10.14 4.88 -8.81
C SER A 62 11.43 4.14 -9.20
N GLU A 63 12.31 3.89 -8.23
CA GLU A 63 13.55 3.12 -8.41
C GLU A 63 13.33 1.60 -8.28
N MET A 64 12.09 1.14 -8.02
CA MET A 64 11.75 -0.25 -7.76
C MET A 64 10.69 -0.78 -8.76
N PRO A 65 11.03 -0.93 -10.06
CA PRO A 65 10.07 -1.36 -11.08
C PRO A 65 9.45 -2.73 -10.76
N GLY A 66 10.23 -3.63 -10.15
CA GLY A 66 9.75 -4.94 -9.73
C GLY A 66 8.75 -4.93 -8.58
N ILE A 67 8.51 -3.79 -7.91
CA ILE A 67 7.42 -3.59 -6.94
C ILE A 67 6.20 -3.02 -7.66
N LEU A 68 6.40 -2.09 -8.61
CA LEU A 68 5.33 -1.58 -9.45
C LEU A 68 4.65 -2.70 -10.25
N GLU A 69 5.44 -3.65 -10.76
CA GLU A 69 4.94 -4.86 -11.43
C GLU A 69 4.01 -5.70 -10.53
N GLU A 70 4.33 -5.85 -9.23
CA GLU A 70 3.50 -6.61 -8.30
C GLU A 70 2.15 -5.93 -8.03
N ILE A 71 2.11 -4.60 -8.12
CA ILE A 71 0.89 -3.81 -8.01
C ILE A 71 0.19 -3.70 -9.37
N GLY A 72 0.88 -3.93 -10.49
CA GLY A 72 0.35 -3.70 -11.84
C GLY A 72 0.33 -2.23 -12.25
N LEU A 73 1.20 -1.40 -11.66
CA LEU A 73 1.31 0.03 -11.99
C LEU A 73 2.32 0.26 -13.12
N THR A 74 1.91 0.99 -14.16
CA THR A 74 2.83 1.45 -15.21
C THR A 74 3.42 2.83 -14.91
N ARG A 75 2.75 3.59 -14.03
CA ARG A 75 3.19 4.88 -13.50
C ARG A 75 2.81 5.00 -12.03
N LEU A 76 3.52 5.86 -11.31
CA LEU A 76 3.17 6.21 -9.92
C LEU A 76 2.25 7.45 -9.88
N PRO A 77 1.34 7.52 -8.89
CA PRO A 77 0.68 8.78 -8.58
C PRO A 77 1.70 9.82 -8.13
N HIS A 78 1.43 11.09 -8.43
CA HIS A 78 2.14 12.17 -7.74
C HIS A 78 1.86 12.08 -6.23
N PHE A 79 2.84 12.40 -5.38
CA PHE A 79 2.72 12.21 -3.93
C PHE A 79 1.51 12.94 -3.31
N THR A 80 1.10 14.09 -3.88
CA THR A 80 -0.11 14.80 -3.43
C THR A 80 -1.38 14.03 -3.78
N VAL A 81 -1.43 13.34 -4.92
CA VAL A 81 -2.58 12.51 -5.30
C VAL A 81 -2.76 11.38 -4.30
N LEU A 82 -1.68 10.72 -3.86
CA LEU A 82 -1.75 9.69 -2.83
C LEU A 82 -2.21 10.25 -1.47
N ARG A 83 -1.72 11.42 -1.09
CA ARG A 83 -2.16 12.11 0.14
C ARG A 83 -3.65 12.47 0.08
N ASP A 84 -4.06 13.16 -0.98
CA ASP A 84 -5.42 13.69 -1.12
C ASP A 84 -6.42 12.54 -1.22
N TRP A 85 -6.07 11.47 -1.92
CA TRP A 85 -6.87 10.23 -1.95
C TRP A 85 -7.00 9.61 -0.56
N PHE A 86 -5.94 9.57 0.26
CA PHE A 86 -6.01 9.03 1.61
C PHE A 86 -6.84 9.91 2.56
N GLU A 87 -6.92 11.22 2.30
CA GLU A 87 -7.84 12.10 3.02
C GLU A 87 -9.31 11.88 2.62
N GLN A 88 -9.55 11.35 1.43
CA GLN A 88 -10.89 11.15 0.85
C GLN A 88 -11.44 9.73 1.03
N ILE A 89 -10.58 8.72 1.19
CA ILE A 89 -11.03 7.33 1.37
C ILE A 89 -11.98 7.20 2.56
N SER A 90 -13.00 6.35 2.42
CA SER A 90 -13.93 6.11 3.51
C SER A 90 -13.21 5.47 4.70
N MET A 91 -13.48 5.98 5.90
CA MET A 91 -12.98 5.36 7.14
C MET A 91 -13.42 3.90 7.30
N LYS A 92 -14.54 3.51 6.67
CA LYS A 92 -15.02 2.12 6.64
C LYS A 92 -14.06 1.23 5.86
N THR A 93 -13.70 1.62 4.64
CA THR A 93 -12.76 0.88 3.77
C THR A 93 -11.40 0.79 4.45
N TYR A 94 -10.89 1.90 4.99
CA TYR A 94 -9.57 1.90 5.64
C TYR A 94 -9.55 1.01 6.89
N ARG A 95 -10.61 1.01 7.71
CA ARG A 95 -10.70 0.09 8.87
C ARG A 95 -10.82 -1.37 8.46
N ALA A 96 -11.58 -1.68 7.40
CA ALA A 96 -11.66 -3.03 6.87
C ALA A 96 -10.28 -3.51 6.41
N PHE A 97 -9.55 -2.66 5.68
CA PHE A 97 -8.17 -2.94 5.27
C PHE A 97 -7.25 -3.22 6.47
N LEU A 98 -7.31 -2.37 7.50
CA LEU A 98 -6.51 -2.59 8.71
C LEU A 98 -6.88 -3.90 9.43
N GLY A 99 -8.16 -4.26 9.45
CA GLY A 99 -8.65 -5.54 9.98
C GLY A 99 -8.05 -6.74 9.25
N GLU A 100 -8.16 -6.78 7.93
CA GLU A 100 -7.53 -7.81 7.07
C GLU A 100 -6.00 -7.83 7.24
N SER A 101 -5.39 -6.66 7.46
CA SER A 101 -3.94 -6.55 7.65
C SER A 101 -3.46 -7.10 8.98
N ALA A 102 -4.28 -6.99 10.03
CA ALA A 102 -4.00 -7.46 11.37
C ALA A 102 -4.19 -8.97 11.53
N GLU A 103 -5.00 -9.62 10.67
CA GLU A 103 -5.09 -11.08 10.66
C GLU A 103 -3.73 -11.72 10.29
N LYS A 104 -3.30 -12.61 11.20
CA LYS A 104 -1.91 -13.01 11.46
C LYS A 104 -1.13 -13.43 10.20
N ARG A 105 0.07 -12.87 10.06
CA ARG A 105 1.22 -13.63 9.54
C ARG A 105 1.50 -14.77 10.52
N THR A 106 1.35 -16.01 10.11
CA THR A 106 1.98 -17.15 10.79
C THR A 106 3.50 -17.02 10.62
N GLY A 107 4.15 -16.14 11.39
CA GLY A 107 5.61 -16.14 11.47
C GLY A 107 6.35 -14.82 11.67
N HIS A 108 5.77 -13.63 11.46
CA HIS A 108 6.41 -12.34 11.84
C HIS A 108 5.40 -11.19 11.70
N ALA A 109 5.16 -10.48 12.80
CA ALA A 109 4.56 -9.13 12.95
C ALA A 109 3.38 -8.72 12.04
N ALA A 110 2.28 -8.31 12.68
CA ALA A 110 1.27 -7.46 12.07
C ALA A 110 1.91 -6.16 11.54
N ILE A 111 1.18 -5.41 10.70
CA ILE A 111 1.48 -4.01 10.36
C ILE A 111 1.45 -3.22 11.68
N ASP A 112 2.54 -3.27 12.43
CA ASP A 112 2.64 -2.65 13.74
C ASP A 112 3.10 -1.21 13.53
N SER A 113 2.14 -0.30 13.60
CA SER A 113 2.38 1.14 13.62
C SER A 113 3.00 1.61 14.96
N THR A 114 3.46 0.70 15.83
CA THR A 114 4.12 1.02 17.10
C THR A 114 5.61 0.64 17.14
N GLY A 115 6.33 0.87 16.04
CA GLY A 115 7.79 0.99 16.07
C GLY A 115 8.31 2.29 16.72
N PHE A 116 7.65 2.81 17.75
CA PHE A 116 8.25 3.80 18.65
C PHE A 116 8.90 3.03 19.80
N ASP A 117 10.20 2.80 19.63
CA ASP A 117 11.10 2.47 20.71
C ASP A 117 10.97 3.58 21.77
N ARG A 118 10.23 3.31 22.85
CA ARG A 118 10.26 4.15 24.05
C ARG A 118 11.36 3.64 24.97
N ASP A 119 12.58 3.67 24.46
CA ASP A 119 13.73 3.87 25.33
C ASP A 119 13.85 5.37 25.59
N GLN A 120 13.29 5.80 26.72
CA GLN A 120 13.79 6.97 27.42
C GLN A 120 14.19 6.54 28.84
N PRO A 121 15.36 7.02 29.33
CA PRO A 121 15.99 6.57 30.57
C PRO A 121 15.18 6.87 31.84
#